data_AF-A6GKR7-F1
#
_entry.id   AF-A6GKR7-F1
#
_cell.length_a   1.000
_cell.length_b   1.000
_cell.length_c   1.000
_cell.angle_alpha   90.00
_cell.angle_beta   90.00
_cell.angle_gamma   90.00
#
_symmetry.space_group_name_H-M   'P 1'
#
loop_
_entity.id
_entity.type
_entity.pdbx_description
1 polymer ?
#
loop_
_entity_poly.entity_id
_entity_poly.type
_entity_poly.pdbx_seq_one_letter_code
_entity_poly.pdbx_strand_id
1 'polypeptide(L)'
;MTPGVEARDPAPKALSPVYDASHASASIEPERVCRCVDLSPTLRAYRSLAEFTGHLGLFFLALAGLVWLIVLTGSLGVCAGGRTAEKDLATLATSVEMYALIHDARCPGDPEQLVEAGILKKAPRDPWGAPYHIHCSPRGAAVLSSGPDGRFATEDDLVEHVEWLEGR
;
A
#
# COMPACT_ATOMS: atom_id res chain seq x y z
N MET A 1 5.36 31.94 -38.63
CA MET A 1 5.89 32.54 -37.38
C MET A 1 4.79 32.45 -36.34
N THR A 2 4.87 31.45 -35.45
CA THR A 2 4.05 31.33 -34.25
C THR A 2 5.02 31.17 -33.08
N PRO A 3 4.88 31.95 -31.99
CA PRO A 3 5.80 31.85 -30.87
C PRO A 3 5.50 30.59 -30.05
N GLY A 4 6.58 29.92 -29.62
CA GLY A 4 6.54 28.75 -28.77
C GLY A 4 5.99 29.09 -27.39
N VAL A 5 5.09 28.24 -26.90
CA VAL A 5 4.65 28.23 -25.50
C VAL A 5 5.65 27.34 -24.76
N GLU A 6 6.61 27.99 -24.13
CA GLU A 6 7.56 27.38 -23.21
C GLU A 6 6.81 27.06 -21.91
N ALA A 7 6.43 25.79 -21.75
CA ALA A 7 5.86 25.30 -20.51
C ALA A 7 6.96 25.33 -19.44
N ARG A 8 6.82 26.24 -18.47
CA ARG A 8 7.63 26.22 -17.24
C ARG A 8 7.21 25.00 -16.43
N ASP A 9 8.06 23.98 -16.42
CA ASP A 9 7.94 22.87 -15.47
C ASP A 9 7.90 23.42 -14.03
N PRO A 10 6.90 23.03 -13.21
CA PRO A 10 6.95 23.32 -11.79
C PRO A 10 8.13 22.55 -11.17
N ALA A 11 8.99 23.30 -10.48
CA ALA A 11 10.13 22.77 -9.75
C ALA A 11 9.75 21.52 -8.93
N PRO A 12 10.59 20.47 -8.91
CA PRO A 12 10.31 19.29 -8.10
C PRO A 12 10.23 19.71 -6.63
N LYS A 13 9.08 19.45 -5.99
CA LYS A 13 8.96 19.56 -4.54
C LYS A 13 9.97 18.59 -3.95
N ALA A 14 11.02 19.14 -3.36
CA ALA A 14 12.03 18.37 -2.66
C ALA A 14 11.33 17.39 -1.69
N LEU A 15 11.71 16.11 -1.80
CA LEU A 15 11.44 15.09 -0.80
C LEU A 15 11.64 15.71 0.59
N SER A 16 10.64 15.60 1.46
CA SER A 16 10.89 15.84 2.88
C SER A 16 12.05 14.94 3.31
N PRO A 17 12.99 15.44 4.15
CA PRO A 17 14.23 14.74 4.51
C PRO A 17 14.04 13.36 5.16
N VAL A 18 12.79 12.98 5.46
CA VAL A 18 12.39 11.64 5.92
C VAL A 18 12.65 10.55 4.86
N TYR A 19 12.55 10.87 3.56
CA TYR A 19 12.64 9.85 2.51
C TYR A 19 14.03 9.72 1.85
N ASP A 20 14.97 10.65 2.09
CA ASP A 20 16.21 10.77 1.29
C ASP A 20 17.48 10.23 2.00
N ALA A 21 17.39 9.65 3.22
CA ALA A 21 18.60 9.32 3.99
C ALA A 21 18.60 8.03 4.83
N SER A 22 17.51 7.26 4.94
CA SER A 22 17.48 6.14 5.90
C SER A 22 16.86 4.81 5.44
N HIS A 23 16.44 4.68 4.18
CA HIS A 23 15.85 3.43 3.68
C HIS A 23 16.64 2.80 2.53
N ALA A 24 17.97 2.91 2.60
CA ALA A 24 18.83 1.94 1.95
C ALA A 24 18.44 0.54 2.47
N SER A 25 17.82 -0.26 1.60
CA SER A 25 17.64 -1.71 1.77
C SER A 25 17.14 -2.16 3.15
N ALA A 26 16.12 -1.48 3.69
CA ALA A 26 15.28 -2.11 4.70
C ALA A 26 14.44 -3.17 3.97
N SER A 27 15.02 -4.36 3.78
CA SER A 27 14.28 -5.58 3.53
C SER A 27 13.19 -5.62 4.59
N ILE A 28 11.96 -5.28 4.21
CA ILE A 28 10.82 -5.25 5.13
C ILE A 28 10.70 -6.67 5.66
N GLU A 29 11.04 -6.88 6.93
CA GLU A 29 10.77 -8.16 7.57
C GLU A 29 9.26 -8.38 7.49
N PRO A 30 8.78 -9.45 6.80
CA PRO A 30 7.35 -9.69 6.59
C PRO A 30 6.58 -9.87 7.92
N GLU A 31 7.31 -9.97 9.04
CA GLU A 31 6.80 -10.16 10.39
C GLU A 31 6.25 -8.87 11.03
N ARG A 32 6.62 -7.67 10.57
CA ARG A 32 6.21 -6.42 11.24
C ARG A 32 4.86 -5.88 10.81
N VAL A 33 4.48 -6.08 9.56
CA VAL A 33 3.24 -5.51 9.00
C VAL A 33 2.00 -6.36 9.35
N CYS A 34 2.18 -7.64 9.69
CA CYS A 34 1.09 -8.58 9.94
C CYS A 34 1.19 -9.23 11.32
N ARG A 35 0.92 -8.47 12.39
CA ARG A 35 0.52 -9.11 13.65
C ARG A 35 -0.94 -9.56 13.52
N CYS A 36 -1.15 -10.72 12.92
CA CYS A 36 -2.45 -11.38 12.88
C CYS A 36 -3.02 -11.45 14.30
N VAL A 37 -4.27 -11.02 14.47
CA VAL A 37 -4.99 -11.17 15.74
C VAL A 37 -4.99 -12.66 16.11
N ASP A 38 -4.29 -13.02 17.18
CA ASP A 38 -4.32 -14.38 17.71
C ASP A 38 -5.70 -14.64 18.32
N LEU A 39 -6.50 -15.47 17.65
CA LEU A 39 -7.84 -15.88 18.09
C LEU A 39 -7.81 -17.08 19.08
N SER A 40 -6.63 -17.60 19.43
CA SER A 40 -6.50 -18.71 20.38
C SER A 40 -6.95 -18.43 21.83
N PRO A 41 -6.86 -17.20 22.40
CA PRO A 41 -7.30 -16.96 23.77
C PRO A 41 -8.82 -16.87 23.88
N THR A 42 -9.52 -16.40 22.83
CA THR A 42 -10.97 -16.19 22.85
C THR A 42 -11.75 -17.49 22.74
N LEU A 43 -11.24 -18.46 21.97
CA LEU A 43 -11.83 -19.80 21.86
C LEU A 43 -11.81 -20.57 23.20
N ARG A 44 -10.83 -20.30 24.07
CA ARG A 44 -10.77 -20.89 25.42
C ARG A 44 -11.81 -20.31 26.37
N ALA A 45 -12.12 -19.02 26.27
CA ALA A 45 -13.13 -18.37 27.10
C ALA A 45 -14.55 -18.88 26.79
N TYR A 46 -14.85 -19.16 25.51
CA TYR A 46 -16.18 -19.62 25.09
C TYR A 46 -16.54 -21.02 25.60
N ARG A 47 -15.55 -21.88 25.87
CA ARG A 47 -15.77 -23.24 26.41
C ARG A 47 -16.30 -23.23 27.85
N SER A 48 -16.07 -22.16 28.61
CA SER A 48 -16.44 -22.05 30.03
C SER A 48 -17.87 -21.54 30.29
N LEU A 49 -18.56 -21.01 29.26
CA LEU A 49 -19.88 -20.38 29.44
C LEU A 49 -21.07 -21.30 29.13
N ALA A 50 -20.81 -22.57 28.79
CA ALA A 50 -21.83 -23.55 28.41
C ALA A 50 -22.65 -24.13 29.59
N GLU A 51 -22.42 -23.69 30.83
CA GLU A 51 -23.08 -24.28 32.02
C GLU A 51 -24.28 -23.48 32.56
N PHE A 52 -24.62 -22.30 32.00
CA PHE A 52 -25.80 -21.53 32.40
C PHE A 52 -27.04 -21.90 31.55
N THR A 53 -27.66 -23.03 31.90
CA THR A 53 -28.87 -23.58 31.28
C THR A 53 -30.14 -22.81 31.68
N GLY A 54 -30.38 -21.66 31.05
CA GLY A 54 -31.63 -20.91 31.20
C GLY A 54 -31.99 -20.10 29.95
N HIS A 55 -33.28 -19.74 29.81
CA HIS A 55 -33.77 -18.94 28.66
C HIS A 55 -33.06 -17.59 28.56
N LEU A 56 -32.76 -16.96 29.71
CA LEU A 56 -31.94 -15.75 29.77
C LEU A 56 -30.52 -15.98 29.24
N GLY A 57 -29.91 -17.14 29.52
CA GLY A 57 -28.58 -17.51 29.02
C GLY A 57 -28.54 -17.63 27.50
N LEU A 58 -29.59 -18.20 26.88
CA LEU A 58 -29.69 -18.31 25.42
C LEU A 58 -29.75 -16.92 24.74
N PHE A 59 -30.45 -15.95 25.33
CA PHE A 59 -30.47 -14.58 24.80
C PHE A 59 -29.09 -13.91 24.84
N PHE A 60 -28.37 -14.02 25.95
CA PHE A 60 -27.02 -13.46 26.05
C PHE A 60 -26.03 -14.15 25.10
N LEU A 61 -26.14 -15.47 24.91
CA LEU A 61 -25.31 -16.19 23.93
C LEU A 61 -25.61 -15.79 22.48
N ALA A 62 -26.87 -15.57 22.13
CA ALA A 62 -27.26 -15.11 20.80
C ALA A 62 -26.76 -13.68 20.53
N LEU A 63 -26.90 -12.77 21.49
CA LEU A 63 -26.40 -11.39 21.38
C LEU A 63 -24.87 -11.35 21.35
N ALA A 64 -24.21 -12.10 22.24
CA ALA A 64 -22.75 -12.19 22.26
C ALA A 64 -22.23 -12.77 20.93
N GLY A 65 -22.86 -13.83 20.41
CA GLY A 65 -22.52 -14.41 19.11
C GLY A 65 -22.71 -13.44 17.94
N LEU A 66 -23.78 -12.64 17.93
CA LEU A 66 -24.03 -11.63 16.91
C LEU A 66 -22.99 -10.50 16.96
N VAL A 67 -22.67 -10.00 18.16
CA VAL A 67 -21.62 -8.99 18.35
C VAL A 67 -20.25 -9.55 17.93
N TRP A 68 -19.96 -10.81 18.28
CA TRP A 68 -18.73 -11.49 17.85
C TRP A 68 -18.64 -11.61 16.32
N LEU A 69 -19.74 -11.94 15.65
CA LEU A 69 -19.80 -12.04 14.19
C LEU A 69 -19.53 -10.70 13.50
N ILE A 70 -20.05 -9.60 14.06
CA ILE A 70 -19.80 -8.24 13.54
C ILE A 70 -18.33 -7.85 13.71
N VAL A 71 -17.72 -8.13 14.87
CA VAL A 71 -16.31 -7.81 15.11
C VAL A 71 -15.37 -8.65 14.22
N LEU A 72 -15.66 -9.93 14.02
CA LEU A 72 -14.87 -10.84 13.18
C LEU A 72 -14.81 -10.40 11.71
N THR A 73 -15.91 -9.86 11.17
CA THR A 73 -15.97 -9.50 9.75
C THR A 73 -15.17 -8.24 9.41
N GLY A 74 -14.95 -7.33 10.37
CA GLY A 74 -14.19 -6.10 10.17
C GLY A 74 -12.66 -6.25 10.15
N SER A 75 -12.10 -7.27 10.82
CA SER A 75 -10.64 -7.37 11.02
C SER A 75 -9.89 -8.20 9.97
N LEU A 76 -10.57 -8.85 9.02
CA LEU A 76 -9.92 -9.75 8.06
C LEU A 76 -9.20 -9.03 6.90
N GLY A 77 -9.52 -7.76 6.62
CA GLY A 77 -9.00 -7.06 5.44
C GLY A 77 -7.56 -6.54 5.58
N VAL A 78 -7.13 -6.16 6.78
CA VAL A 78 -5.91 -5.38 6.98
C VAL A 78 -4.63 -6.19 6.69
N CYS A 79 -4.54 -7.44 7.14
CA CYS A 79 -3.33 -8.26 6.94
C CYS A 79 -3.24 -8.93 5.56
N ALA A 80 -4.37 -9.11 4.86
CA ALA A 80 -4.35 -9.65 3.49
C ALA A 80 -3.88 -8.60 2.47
N GLY A 81 -4.05 -7.30 2.80
CA GLY A 81 -3.65 -6.19 1.94
C GLY A 81 -2.14 -6.13 1.70
N GLY A 82 -1.31 -6.14 2.75
CA GLY A 82 0.13 -5.88 2.63
C GLY A 82 0.85 -6.66 1.52
N ARG A 83 0.69 -7.99 1.48
CA ARG A 83 1.32 -8.84 0.45
C ARG A 83 0.81 -8.59 -0.97
N THR A 84 -0.42 -8.12 -1.11
CA THR A 84 -0.96 -7.71 -2.41
C THR A 84 -0.34 -6.37 -2.82
N ALA A 85 -0.29 -5.42 -1.89
CA ALA A 85 0.30 -4.11 -2.12
C ALA A 85 1.78 -4.19 -2.52
N GLU A 86 2.57 -5.06 -1.87
CA GLU A 86 3.97 -5.30 -2.23
C GLU A 86 4.15 -5.80 -3.68
N LYS A 87 3.30 -6.73 -4.13
CA LYS A 87 3.36 -7.24 -5.51
C LYS A 87 2.97 -6.18 -6.52
N ASP A 88 1.96 -5.38 -6.19
CA ASP A 88 1.49 -4.29 -7.03
C ASP A 88 2.58 -3.21 -7.13
N LEU A 89 3.26 -2.88 -6.02
CA LEU A 89 4.42 -1.97 -6.00
C LEU A 89 5.56 -2.47 -6.89
N ALA A 90 5.97 -3.73 -6.77
CA ALA A 90 7.01 -4.30 -7.63
C ALA A 90 6.62 -4.29 -9.12
N THR A 91 5.34 -4.55 -9.42
CA THR A 91 4.82 -4.51 -10.79
C THR A 91 4.82 -3.09 -11.34
N LEU A 92 4.42 -2.10 -10.53
CA LEU A 92 4.44 -0.69 -10.89
C LEU A 92 5.87 -0.19 -11.07
N ALA A 93 6.80 -0.55 -10.18
CA ALA A 93 8.21 -0.22 -10.28
C ALA A 93 8.82 -0.70 -11.60
N THR A 94 8.55 -1.97 -11.97
CA THR A 94 8.97 -2.54 -13.26
C THR A 94 8.34 -1.78 -14.45
N SER A 95 7.08 -1.35 -14.31
CA SER A 95 6.37 -0.59 -15.36
C SER A 95 6.93 0.83 -15.52
N VAL A 96 7.33 1.47 -14.41
CA VAL A 96 8.02 2.76 -14.39
C VAL A 96 9.39 2.66 -15.05
N GLU A 97 10.14 1.60 -14.76
CA GLU A 97 11.41 1.33 -15.43
C GLU A 97 11.21 1.17 -16.95
N MET A 98 10.21 0.38 -17.36
CA MET A 98 9.87 0.22 -18.78
C MET A 98 9.47 1.55 -19.43
N TYR A 99 8.70 2.39 -18.74
CA TYR A 99 8.33 3.72 -19.23
C TYR A 99 9.57 4.57 -19.49
N ALA A 100 10.51 4.58 -18.53
CA ALA A 100 11.76 5.32 -18.64
C ALA A 100 12.61 4.83 -19.82
N LEU A 101 12.66 3.52 -20.09
CA LEU A 101 13.37 2.97 -21.26
C LEU A 101 12.78 3.43 -22.60
N ILE A 102 11.46 3.60 -22.67
CA ILE A 102 10.76 4.00 -23.91
C ILE A 102 10.78 5.52 -24.11
N HIS A 103 10.83 6.31 -23.04
CA HIS A 103 10.67 7.76 -23.06
C HIS A 103 11.95 8.54 -22.71
N ASP A 104 13.13 8.02 -23.07
CA ASP A 104 14.42 8.68 -22.88
C ASP A 104 14.74 9.03 -21.41
N ALA A 105 14.57 8.04 -20.52
CA ALA A 105 14.73 8.18 -19.07
C ALA A 105 13.78 9.19 -18.40
N ARG A 106 12.65 9.53 -19.05
CA ARG A 106 11.59 10.31 -18.40
C ARG A 106 10.83 9.46 -17.40
N CYS A 107 10.57 10.06 -16.24
CA CYS A 107 9.78 9.43 -15.19
C CYS A 107 8.29 9.80 -15.36
N PRO A 108 7.37 8.83 -15.24
CA PRO A 108 5.95 9.12 -15.20
C PRO A 108 5.59 9.77 -13.87
N GLY A 109 4.85 10.88 -13.89
CA GLY A 109 4.45 11.59 -12.68
C GLY A 109 3.30 10.91 -11.91
N ASP A 110 2.57 10.00 -12.56
CA ASP A 110 1.38 9.36 -12.03
C ASP A 110 1.14 8.00 -12.72
N PRO A 111 0.56 6.99 -12.05
CA PRO A 111 0.32 5.67 -12.65
C PRO A 111 -0.56 5.71 -13.91
N GLU A 112 -1.38 6.74 -14.05
CA GLU A 112 -2.27 6.97 -15.18
C GLU A 112 -1.47 7.20 -16.47
N GLN A 113 -0.29 7.82 -16.37
CA GLN A 113 0.59 8.01 -17.52
C GLN A 113 1.14 6.67 -18.06
N LEU A 114 1.28 5.66 -17.20
CA LEU A 114 1.64 4.29 -17.62
C LEU A 114 0.50 3.64 -18.42
N VAL A 115 -0.75 4.00 -18.12
CA VAL A 115 -1.93 3.54 -18.87
C VAL A 115 -2.00 4.24 -20.22
N GLU A 116 -1.77 5.55 -20.26
CA GLU A 116 -1.74 6.33 -21.49
C GLU A 116 -0.63 5.88 -22.44
N ALA A 117 0.54 5.50 -21.89
CA ALA A 117 1.64 4.90 -22.65
C ALA A 117 1.37 3.45 -23.11
N GLY A 118 0.23 2.86 -22.71
CA GLY A 118 -0.13 1.48 -23.06
C GLY A 118 0.68 0.39 -22.36
N ILE A 119 1.47 0.76 -21.34
CA ILE A 119 2.26 -0.18 -20.53
C ILE A 119 1.33 -0.93 -19.57
N LEU A 120 0.39 -0.21 -18.97
CA LEU A 120 -0.66 -0.78 -18.13
C LEU A 120 -2.02 -0.72 -18.82
N LYS A 121 -2.86 -1.72 -18.56
CA LYS A 121 -4.27 -1.69 -19.01
C LYS A 121 -5.13 -0.77 -18.15
N LYS A 122 -4.77 -0.64 -16.88
CA LYS A 122 -5.48 0.15 -15.85
C LYS A 122 -4.51 0.45 -14.71
N ALA A 123 -4.62 1.62 -14.12
CA ALA A 123 -3.93 1.96 -12.87
C ALA A 123 -4.52 1.13 -11.71
N PRO A 124 -3.72 0.28 -11.04
CA PRO A 124 -4.18 -0.44 -9.87
C PRO A 124 -4.38 0.53 -8.71
N ARG A 125 -5.23 0.14 -7.75
CA ARG A 125 -5.36 0.79 -6.45
C ARG A 125 -4.81 -0.15 -5.40
N ASP A 126 -4.32 0.42 -4.31
CA ASP A 126 -3.88 -0.40 -3.21
C ASP A 126 -5.07 -1.16 -2.56
N PRO A 127 -4.79 -2.19 -1.75
CA PRO A 127 -5.82 -3.02 -1.12
C PRO A 127 -6.74 -2.27 -0.16
N TRP A 128 -6.37 -1.06 0.24
CA TRP A 128 -7.14 -0.17 1.12
C TRP A 128 -7.92 0.89 0.32
N GLY A 129 -7.80 0.89 -1.01
CA GLY A 129 -8.57 1.69 -1.95
C GLY A 129 -7.92 3.01 -2.37
N ALA A 130 -6.75 3.35 -1.81
CA ALA A 130 -6.00 4.53 -2.17
C ALA A 130 -5.22 4.32 -3.49
N PRO A 131 -5.00 5.38 -4.28
CA PRO A 131 -4.13 5.31 -5.45
C PRO A 131 -2.66 5.17 -5.03
N TYR A 132 -1.87 4.50 -5.85
CA TYR A 132 -0.41 4.54 -5.72
C TYR A 132 0.12 5.90 -6.17
N HIS A 133 1.22 6.33 -5.56
CA HIS A 133 1.91 7.56 -5.94
C HIS A 133 3.28 7.26 -6.52
N ILE A 134 3.67 7.97 -7.57
CA ILE A 134 5.00 7.86 -8.16
C ILE A 134 5.75 9.15 -7.87
N HIS A 135 6.92 9.02 -7.26
CA HIS A 135 7.81 10.12 -7.00
C HIS A 135 9.06 9.99 -7.85
N CYS A 136 9.26 10.96 -8.73
CA CYS A 136 10.41 11.04 -9.60
C CYS A 136 11.56 11.79 -8.94
N SER A 137 12.77 11.25 -9.06
CA SER A 137 14.03 11.87 -8.65
C SER A 137 15.05 11.80 -9.81
N PRO A 138 16.14 12.58 -9.78
CA PRO A 138 17.18 12.47 -10.81
C PRO A 138 17.87 11.11 -10.87
N ARG A 139 17.86 10.34 -9.76
CA ARG A 139 18.54 9.04 -9.66
C ARG A 139 17.62 7.85 -9.92
N GLY A 140 16.33 8.09 -10.16
CA GLY A 140 15.34 7.02 -10.09
C GLY A 140 13.93 7.49 -9.80
N ALA A 141 13.05 6.54 -9.51
CA ALA A 141 11.70 6.79 -9.04
C ALA A 141 11.41 6.00 -7.75
N ALA A 142 10.40 6.40 -7.00
CA ALA A 142 9.85 5.63 -5.90
C ALA A 142 8.33 5.50 -6.11
N VAL A 143 7.80 4.29 -5.92
CA VAL A 143 6.36 4.03 -5.93
C VAL A 143 5.91 3.86 -4.48
N LEU A 144 4.85 4.56 -4.08
CA LEU A 144 4.38 4.63 -2.69
C LEU A 144 2.92 4.22 -2.56
N SER A 145 2.58 3.56 -1.45
CA SER A 145 1.21 3.38 -0.94
C SER A 145 1.15 3.87 0.50
N SER A 146 0.06 4.57 0.83
CA SER A 146 -0.20 5.15 2.16
C SER A 146 -0.66 4.12 3.20
N GLY A 147 -0.56 2.82 2.90
CA GLY A 147 -0.95 1.77 3.81
C GLY A 147 -2.43 1.77 4.23
N PRO A 148 -2.77 0.94 5.25
CA PRO A 148 -4.09 0.89 5.84
C PRO A 148 -4.62 2.19 6.43
N ASP A 149 -3.75 3.08 6.92
CA ASP A 149 -4.18 4.30 7.61
C ASP A 149 -4.53 5.45 6.65
N GLY A 150 -4.11 5.33 5.39
CA GLY A 150 -4.40 6.27 4.31
C GLY A 150 -3.62 7.58 4.41
N ARG A 151 -2.54 7.64 5.17
CA ARG A 151 -1.73 8.84 5.41
C ARG A 151 -0.28 8.57 5.07
N PHE A 152 0.32 9.45 4.27
CA PHE A 152 1.76 9.39 4.03
C PHE A 152 2.56 9.89 5.23
N ALA A 153 3.82 9.45 5.28
CA ALA A 153 4.80 9.67 6.34
C ALA A 153 4.44 9.01 7.68
N THR A 154 3.87 7.81 7.60
CA THR A 154 3.53 6.95 8.75
C THR A 154 4.31 5.63 8.68
N GLU A 155 4.19 4.80 9.73
CA GLU A 155 4.95 3.55 9.82
C GLU A 155 4.45 2.44 8.88
N ASP A 156 3.24 2.59 8.33
CA ASP A 156 2.59 1.61 7.46
C ASP A 156 2.70 1.94 5.97
N ASP A 157 3.42 3.00 5.62
CA ASP A 157 3.79 3.34 4.25
C ASP A 157 4.61 2.22 3.62
N LEU A 158 4.25 1.87 2.38
CA LEU A 158 5.00 0.93 1.57
C LEU A 158 5.66 1.69 0.41
N VAL A 159 6.97 1.48 0.23
CA VAL A 159 7.77 2.18 -0.77
C VAL A 159 8.62 1.16 -1.53
N GLU A 160 8.59 1.25 -2.86
CA GLU A 160 9.47 0.49 -3.76
C GLU A 160 10.29 1.47 -4.60
N HIS A 161 11.62 1.27 -4.64
CA HIS A 161 12.53 2.15 -5.37
C HIS A 161 12.93 1.56 -6.73
N VAL A 162 12.97 2.43 -7.73
CA VAL A 162 13.51 2.16 -9.07
C VAL A 162 14.75 3.01 -9.20
N GLU A 163 15.92 2.39 -9.21
CA GLU A 163 17.18 3.09 -9.48
C GLU A 163 17.46 3.11 -10.98
N TRP A 164 17.87 4.27 -11.50
CA TRP A 164 18.35 4.35 -12.87
C TRP A 164 19.85 4.13 -12.86
N LEU A 165 20.32 3.19 -13.68
CA LEU A 165 21.75 3.06 -13.93
C LEU A 165 22.21 4.30 -14.69
N GLU A 166 22.83 5.24 -13.99
CA GLU A 166 23.47 6.40 -14.59
C GLU A 166 24.54 5.92 -15.60
N GLY A 167 24.26 6.07 -16.90
CA GLY A 167 25.24 5.98 -17.98
C GLY A 167 25.88 4.61 -18.24
N ARG A 168 25.17 3.70 -18.91
CA ARG A 168 25.79 2.74 -19.83
C ARG A 168 25.42 3.04 -21.27
#